data_AF-A0A396U1A9-F1
#
_entry.id   AF-A0A396U1A9-F1
#
_cell.length_a   1.000
_cell.length_b   1.000
_cell.length_c   1.000
_cell.angle_alpha   90.00
_cell.angle_beta   90.00
_cell.angle_gamma   90.00
#
_symmetry.space_group_name_H-M   'P 1'
#
loop_
_entity.id
_entity.type
_entity.pdbx_description
1 polymer ?
#
loop_
_entity_poly.entity_id
_entity_poly.type
_entity_poly.pdbx_seq_one_letter_code
_entity_poly.pdbx_strand_id
1 'polypeptide(L)'
;MADETKSLQTPIQSIAIFYPRSKEPYRTIYQEIIEGIDSKANMSSQRIVFERIILEKSFDSEAIANDLKKNGITKAIVLGRLGWKLAKGLYQYKEDNGKPTFHIVSGALPISPNGLSGISLITAPSALFDYLTEVAPTVQNIHFAYSKQSEWLVDIARKAAHSKGLSLNTHKVTTTKEAFTYYKNLFNSDISNKDAIWLPVDRIASNDKVTLPLILEKSWSKEVVVFSSKPSHAKRGVLFSTYPDNFSMGTQLFTMVNELSKQPMQKNFSPLKSTLLAINLRTAAHLGFKYSSKQQETFKLTFPK
;
A
#
# COMPACT_ATOMS: atom_id res chain seq x y z
N MET A 1 -16.93 39.19 -43.53
CA MET A 1 -17.02 37.78 -43.09
C MET A 1 -15.62 37.37 -42.65
N ALA A 2 -15.31 37.53 -41.36
CA ALA A 2 -14.06 37.08 -40.77
C ALA A 2 -14.44 35.94 -39.83
N ASP A 3 -14.07 34.72 -40.22
CA ASP A 3 -14.29 33.52 -39.42
C ASP A 3 -13.14 33.42 -38.41
N GLU A 4 -13.42 33.81 -37.16
CA GLU A 4 -12.51 33.63 -36.04
C GLU A 4 -12.46 32.15 -35.66
N THR A 5 -11.56 31.38 -36.27
CA THR A 5 -11.07 30.13 -35.68
C THR A 5 -10.23 30.47 -34.45
N LYS A 6 -10.88 30.77 -33.33
CA LYS A 6 -10.29 30.62 -31.99
C LYS A 6 -10.03 29.14 -31.78
N SER A 7 -8.79 28.72 -32.01
CA SER A 7 -8.30 27.45 -31.51
C SER A 7 -8.54 27.42 -30.00
N LEU A 8 -9.50 26.63 -29.53
CA LEU A 8 -9.69 26.35 -28.11
C LEU A 8 -8.42 25.65 -27.62
N GLN A 9 -7.47 26.43 -27.08
CA GLN A 9 -6.31 25.88 -26.40
C GLN A 9 -6.82 25.05 -25.22
N THR A 10 -6.72 23.74 -25.31
CA THR A 10 -7.03 22.84 -24.20
C THR A 10 -6.23 23.28 -22.98
N PRO A 11 -6.85 23.54 -21.81
CA PRO A 11 -6.14 24.00 -20.63
C PRO A 11 -5.01 23.02 -20.30
N ILE A 12 -3.78 23.53 -20.25
CA ILE A 12 -2.61 22.74 -19.87
C ILE A 12 -2.58 22.67 -18.35
N GLN A 13 -2.60 21.46 -17.81
CA GLN A 13 -2.48 21.22 -16.39
C GLN A 13 -1.06 20.77 -16.04
N SER A 14 -0.39 21.50 -15.15
CA SER A 14 0.94 21.11 -14.64
C SER A 14 0.82 20.32 -13.34
N ILE A 15 1.59 19.24 -13.21
CA ILE A 15 1.69 18.42 -11.99
C ILE A 15 3.16 18.18 -11.66
N ALA A 16 3.59 18.48 -10.45
CA ALA A 16 4.93 18.14 -9.99
C ALA A 16 4.98 16.69 -9.45
N ILE A 17 6.03 15.93 -9.79
CA ILE A 17 6.30 14.61 -9.25
C ILE A 17 7.64 14.62 -8.55
N PHE A 18 7.62 14.47 -7.23
CA PHE A 18 8.82 14.46 -6.39
C PHE A 18 9.17 13.05 -5.95
N TYR A 19 10.41 12.63 -6.17
CA TYR A 19 10.88 11.31 -5.76
C TYR A 19 12.35 11.34 -5.34
N PRO A 20 12.78 10.51 -4.36
CA PRO A 20 14.16 10.47 -3.91
C PRO A 20 15.12 9.96 -5.00
N ARG A 21 16.36 10.47 -5.02
CA ARG A 21 17.44 9.76 -5.70
C ARG A 21 17.67 8.41 -5.03
N SER A 22 17.57 7.31 -5.79
CA SER A 22 17.72 5.96 -5.24
C SER A 22 18.53 5.05 -6.17
N LYS A 23 19.17 4.04 -5.56
CA LYS A 23 19.79 2.91 -6.26
C LYS A 23 18.80 1.75 -6.35
N GLU A 24 19.12 0.72 -7.12
CA GLU A 24 18.31 -0.50 -7.14
C GLU A 24 18.20 -1.16 -5.76
N PRO A 25 17.06 -1.81 -5.45
CA PRO A 25 15.87 -1.98 -6.30
C PRO A 25 14.86 -0.81 -6.24
N TYR A 26 15.14 0.23 -5.45
CA TYR A 26 14.19 1.32 -5.20
C TYR A 26 14.01 2.25 -6.41
N ARG A 27 14.99 2.30 -7.32
CA ARG A 27 14.91 3.10 -8.54
C ARG A 27 13.81 2.56 -9.47
N THR A 28 13.81 1.26 -9.75
CA THR A 28 12.74 0.62 -10.54
C THR A 28 11.36 0.86 -9.93
N ILE A 29 11.21 0.79 -8.59
CA ILE A 29 9.94 1.07 -7.92
C ILE A 29 9.41 2.47 -8.28
N TYR A 30 10.25 3.52 -8.23
CA TYR A 30 9.81 4.87 -8.57
C TYR A 30 9.52 5.02 -10.07
N GLN A 31 10.29 4.35 -10.93
CA GLN A 31 10.05 4.35 -12.38
C GLN A 31 8.70 3.73 -12.72
N GLU A 32 8.38 2.54 -12.20
CA GLU A 32 7.09 1.87 -12.43
C GLU A 32 5.90 2.74 -11.99
N ILE A 33 6.03 3.46 -10.85
CA ILE A 33 5.00 4.39 -10.37
C ILE A 33 4.83 5.55 -11.35
N ILE A 34 5.93 6.14 -11.82
CA ILE A 34 5.91 7.26 -12.78
C ILE A 34 5.31 6.80 -14.12
N GLU A 35 5.66 5.61 -14.60
CA GLU A 35 5.09 5.01 -15.81
C GLU A 35 3.56 4.84 -15.68
N GLY A 36 3.07 4.39 -14.52
CA GLY A 36 1.64 4.32 -14.25
C GLY A 36 0.94 5.68 -14.24
N ILE A 37 1.61 6.71 -13.71
CA ILE A 37 1.11 8.10 -13.74
C ILE A 37 1.02 8.59 -15.19
N ASP A 38 2.09 8.40 -15.97
CA ASP A 38 2.18 8.83 -17.37
C ASP A 38 1.12 8.11 -18.23
N SER A 39 0.96 6.80 -18.06
CA SER A 39 -0.05 6.01 -18.76
C SER A 39 -1.46 6.54 -18.51
N LYS A 40 -1.80 6.83 -17.23
CA LYS A 40 -3.13 7.35 -16.90
C LYS A 40 -3.35 8.78 -17.41
N ALA A 41 -2.30 9.60 -17.42
CA ALA A 41 -2.34 10.96 -17.95
C ALA A 41 -2.54 10.98 -19.46
N ASN A 42 -1.91 10.07 -20.21
CA ASN A 42 -2.07 9.96 -21.66
C ASN A 42 -3.49 9.58 -22.09
N MET A 43 -4.26 8.95 -21.19
CA MET A 43 -5.68 8.64 -21.41
C MET A 43 -6.62 9.80 -21.03
N SER A 44 -6.10 10.90 -20.49
CA SER A 44 -6.88 12.08 -20.10
C SER A 44 -7.19 12.95 -21.31
N SER A 45 -8.40 13.52 -21.36
CA SER A 45 -8.78 14.53 -22.35
C SER A 45 -8.05 15.86 -22.17
N GLN A 46 -7.47 16.10 -20.98
CA GLN A 46 -6.70 17.31 -20.67
C GLN A 46 -5.21 17.07 -20.92
N ARG A 47 -4.55 18.04 -21.55
CA ARG A 47 -3.10 18.01 -21.73
C ARG A 47 -2.41 18.23 -20.39
N ILE A 48 -1.58 17.27 -19.98
CA ILE A 48 -0.86 17.31 -18.70
C ILE A 48 0.64 17.47 -18.97
N VAL A 49 1.28 18.36 -18.22
CA VAL A 49 2.73 18.54 -18.21
C VAL A 49 3.25 18.15 -16.83
N PHE A 50 4.23 17.23 -16.81
CA PHE A 50 4.85 16.78 -15.58
C PHE A 50 6.17 17.48 -15.33
N GLU A 51 6.32 18.08 -14.15
CA GLU A 51 7.61 18.55 -13.65
C GLU A 51 8.18 17.49 -12.70
N ARG A 52 9.17 16.72 -13.16
CA ARG A 52 9.75 15.59 -12.41
C ARG A 52 11.00 16.05 -11.67
N ILE A 53 10.96 16.01 -10.33
CA ILE A 53 11.99 16.60 -9.47
C ILE A 53 12.58 15.52 -8.57
N ILE A 54 13.90 15.33 -8.66
CA ILE A 54 14.65 14.44 -7.78
C ILE A 54 14.90 15.16 -6.45
N LEU A 55 14.47 14.54 -5.35
CA LEU A 55 14.72 15.04 -4.01
C LEU A 55 16.05 14.50 -3.45
N GLU A 56 16.96 15.43 -3.16
CA GLU A 56 18.16 15.18 -2.36
C GLU A 56 17.85 15.29 -0.86
N LYS A 57 18.71 14.77 0.01
CA LYS A 57 18.45 14.76 1.47
C LYS A 57 18.33 16.15 2.10
N SER A 58 19.00 17.14 1.52
CA SER A 58 19.10 18.53 1.98
C SER A 58 18.19 19.48 1.19
N PHE A 59 17.08 18.98 0.65
CA PHE A 59 16.13 19.83 -0.07
C PHE A 59 15.56 20.93 0.85
N ASP A 60 15.29 22.09 0.27
CA ASP A 60 14.62 23.21 0.94
C ASP A 60 13.14 23.24 0.53
N SER A 61 12.24 23.11 1.51
CA SER A 61 10.80 23.10 1.26
C SER A 61 10.25 24.46 0.86
N GLU A 62 10.85 25.55 1.34
CA GLU A 62 10.41 26.91 1.07
C GLU A 62 10.81 27.33 -0.35
N ALA A 63 12.05 27.05 -0.74
CA ALA A 63 12.51 27.25 -2.12
C ALA A 63 11.61 26.50 -3.12
N ILE A 64 11.33 25.21 -2.84
CA ILE A 64 10.42 24.41 -3.68
C ILE A 64 9.01 25.01 -3.71
N ALA A 65 8.48 25.48 -2.59
CA ALA A 65 7.16 26.12 -2.57
C ALA A 65 7.11 27.38 -3.43
N ASN A 66 8.16 28.20 -3.39
CA ASN A 66 8.27 29.43 -4.18
C ASN A 66 8.38 29.13 -5.67
N ASP A 67 9.16 28.11 -6.06
CA ASP A 67 9.27 27.67 -7.45
C ASP A 67 7.93 27.14 -7.99
N LEU A 68 7.24 26.30 -7.21
CA LEU A 68 5.91 25.80 -7.57
C LEU A 68 4.90 26.94 -7.76
N LYS A 69 4.87 27.94 -6.86
CA LYS A 69 4.00 29.12 -6.99
C LYS A 69 4.33 29.95 -8.23
N LYS A 70 5.63 30.22 -8.46
CA LYS A 70 6.12 30.98 -9.62
C LYS A 70 5.69 30.33 -10.94
N ASN A 71 5.69 28.99 -10.98
CA ASN A 71 5.30 28.21 -12.15
C ASN A 71 3.79 27.87 -12.20
N GLY A 72 2.99 28.36 -11.25
CA GLY A 72 1.55 28.10 -11.18
C GLY A 72 1.18 26.63 -10.93
N ILE A 73 2.07 25.85 -10.31
CA ILE A 73 1.87 24.42 -10.05
C ILE A 73 1.29 24.22 -8.66
N THR A 74 0.02 23.84 -8.60
CA THR A 74 -0.69 23.58 -7.34
C THR A 74 -0.85 22.09 -7.03
N LYS A 75 -0.59 21.19 -7.98
CA LYS A 75 -0.75 19.74 -7.78
C LYS A 75 0.61 19.05 -7.69
N ALA A 76 0.77 18.21 -6.67
CA ALA A 76 2.00 17.45 -6.47
C ALA A 76 1.74 15.98 -6.08
N ILE A 77 2.50 15.08 -6.67
CA ILE A 77 2.62 13.69 -6.25
C ILE A 77 3.99 13.53 -5.61
N VAL A 78 4.04 13.06 -4.37
CA VAL A 78 5.30 12.89 -3.64
C VAL A 78 5.52 11.42 -3.28
N LEU A 79 6.73 10.92 -3.54
CA LEU A 79 7.07 9.52 -3.35
C LEU A 79 8.07 9.33 -2.22
N GLY A 80 7.87 8.27 -1.44
CA GLY A 80 8.80 7.83 -0.41
C GLY A 80 8.96 8.80 0.78
N ARG A 81 10.00 8.57 1.58
CA ARG A 81 10.19 9.29 2.84
C ARG A 81 10.56 10.77 2.64
N LEU A 82 11.39 11.10 1.65
CA LEU A 82 11.74 12.50 1.37
C LEU A 82 10.53 13.26 0.81
N GLY A 83 9.78 12.64 -0.11
CA GLY A 83 8.54 13.23 -0.61
C GLY A 83 7.52 13.50 0.51
N TRP A 84 7.35 12.56 1.44
CA TRP A 84 6.49 12.77 2.61
C TRP A 84 6.95 13.95 3.49
N LYS A 85 8.27 14.13 3.69
CA LYS A 85 8.81 15.29 4.41
C LYS A 85 8.49 16.59 3.68
N LEU A 86 8.67 16.63 2.35
CA LEU A 86 8.32 17.79 1.54
C LEU A 86 6.83 18.11 1.66
N ALA A 87 5.95 17.11 1.58
CA ALA A 87 4.51 17.31 1.72
C ALA A 87 4.13 18.00 3.04
N LYS A 88 4.83 17.68 4.15
CA LYS A 88 4.60 18.37 5.42
C LYS A 88 5.02 19.84 5.39
N GLY A 89 6.11 20.18 4.71
CA GLY A 89 6.53 21.56 4.51
C GLY A 89 5.51 22.32 3.66
N LEU A 90 5.11 21.74 2.53
CA LEU A 90 4.15 22.34 1.61
C LEU A 90 2.72 22.44 2.18
N TYR A 91 2.34 21.56 3.10
CA TYR A 91 1.00 21.57 3.73
C TYR A 91 0.72 22.84 4.57
N GLN A 92 1.77 23.58 4.94
CA GLN A 92 1.63 24.81 5.73
C GLN A 92 1.10 25.99 4.90
N TYR A 93 1.24 25.95 3.57
CA TYR A 93 0.81 27.02 2.68
C TYR A 93 -0.68 26.94 2.40
N LYS A 94 -1.38 28.03 2.71
CA LYS A 94 -2.82 28.20 2.51
C LYS A 94 -3.08 29.49 1.74
N GLU A 95 -4.17 29.49 0.99
CA GLU A 95 -4.79 30.69 0.44
C GLU A 95 -5.50 31.47 1.56
N ASP A 96 -5.87 32.73 1.26
CA ASP A 96 -6.58 33.62 2.20
C ASP A 96 -7.91 33.03 2.69
N ASN A 97 -8.55 32.20 1.86
CA ASN A 97 -9.79 31.49 2.18
C ASN A 97 -9.58 30.24 3.08
N GLY A 98 -8.34 29.98 3.52
CA GLY A 98 -7.97 28.86 4.37
C GLY A 98 -7.76 27.51 3.66
N LYS A 99 -7.97 27.44 2.34
CA LYS A 99 -7.73 26.23 1.55
C LYS A 99 -6.22 25.99 1.32
N PRO A 100 -5.76 24.73 1.22
CA PRO A 100 -4.38 24.43 0.87
C PRO A 100 -4.02 25.04 -0.49
N THR A 101 -2.88 25.74 -0.55
CA THR A 101 -2.30 26.21 -1.83
C THR A 101 -1.86 25.04 -2.70
N PHE A 102 -1.40 23.94 -2.07
CA PHE A 102 -0.93 22.75 -2.76
C PHE A 102 -1.82 21.53 -2.48
N HIS A 103 -2.23 20.85 -3.54
CA HIS A 103 -2.94 19.58 -3.51
C HIS A 103 -1.93 18.44 -3.63
N ILE A 104 -1.61 17.82 -2.50
CA ILE A 104 -0.50 16.88 -2.40
C ILE A 104 -1.00 15.48 -2.09
N VAL A 105 -0.58 14.52 -2.91
CA VAL A 105 -0.84 13.10 -2.69
C VAL A 105 0.48 12.38 -2.46
N SER A 106 0.55 11.58 -1.40
CA SER A 106 1.74 10.82 -1.02
C SER A 106 1.63 9.34 -1.37
N GLY A 107 2.74 8.73 -1.80
CA GLY A 107 2.82 7.31 -2.14
C GLY A 107 4.17 6.68 -1.83
N ALA A 108 4.31 5.39 -2.15
CA ALA A 108 5.56 4.64 -2.03
C ALA A 108 6.18 4.61 -0.61
N LEU A 109 5.34 4.60 0.43
CA LEU A 109 5.78 4.45 1.82
C LEU A 109 4.75 3.66 2.64
N PRO A 110 5.15 2.70 3.51
CA PRO A 110 4.22 1.98 4.38
C PRO A 110 3.91 2.83 5.61
N ILE A 111 3.00 3.79 5.47
CA ILE A 111 2.57 4.72 6.53
C ILE A 111 1.12 4.49 6.93
N SER A 112 0.81 4.83 8.18
CA SER A 112 -0.56 4.94 8.67
C SER A 112 -1.12 6.34 8.34
N PRO A 113 -2.45 6.55 8.40
CA PRO A 113 -3.07 7.86 8.19
C PRO A 113 -2.40 8.94 9.04
N ASN A 114 -2.02 10.05 8.41
CA ASN A 114 -1.19 11.10 9.02
C ASN A 114 -1.65 12.53 8.67
N GLY A 115 -2.88 12.67 8.16
CA GLY A 115 -3.47 13.95 7.80
C GLY A 115 -3.16 14.44 6.38
N LEU A 116 -2.35 13.71 5.60
CA LEU A 116 -2.13 13.93 4.16
C LEU A 116 -2.92 12.92 3.33
N SER A 117 -3.32 13.31 2.12
CA SER A 117 -3.89 12.37 1.14
C SER A 117 -2.81 11.44 0.60
N GLY A 118 -3.16 10.21 0.26
CA GLY A 118 -2.19 9.25 -0.22
C GLY A 118 -2.60 7.79 -0.24
N ILE A 119 -1.67 6.99 -0.75
CA ILE A 119 -1.74 5.53 -0.76
C ILE A 119 -0.57 4.98 0.05
N SER A 120 -0.88 4.26 1.12
CA SER A 120 0.12 3.52 1.90
C SER A 120 0.55 2.27 1.16
N LEU A 121 1.83 1.90 1.22
CA LEU A 121 2.30 0.58 0.76
C LEU A 121 1.82 -0.60 1.62
N ILE A 122 1.06 -0.33 2.68
CA ILE A 122 0.38 -1.36 3.46
C ILE A 122 -0.80 -1.89 2.63
N THR A 123 -0.80 -3.19 2.32
CA THR A 123 -1.87 -3.82 1.53
C THR A 123 -3.24 -3.70 2.23
N ALA A 124 -4.27 -3.43 1.43
CA ALA A 124 -5.65 -3.39 1.88
C ALA A 124 -6.09 -4.78 2.36
N PRO A 125 -6.73 -4.88 3.55
CA PRO A 125 -7.30 -6.14 4.03
C PRO A 125 -8.24 -6.81 3.03
N SER A 126 -9.01 -6.04 2.25
CA SER A 126 -9.87 -6.57 1.20
C SER A 126 -9.08 -7.38 0.15
N ALA A 127 -7.98 -6.83 -0.37
CA ALA A 127 -7.14 -7.51 -1.35
C ALA A 127 -6.47 -8.76 -0.77
N LEU A 128 -6.05 -8.71 0.50
CA LEU A 128 -5.49 -9.88 1.19
C LEU A 128 -6.53 -11.00 1.34
N PHE A 129 -7.77 -10.64 1.68
CA PHE A 129 -8.83 -11.63 1.91
C PHE A 129 -9.40 -12.16 0.60
N ASP A 130 -9.39 -11.38 -0.49
CA ASP A 130 -9.62 -11.87 -1.85
C ASP A 130 -8.68 -13.04 -2.16
N TYR A 131 -7.36 -12.81 -2.00
CA TYR A 131 -6.36 -13.86 -2.20
C TYR A 131 -6.53 -15.04 -1.25
N LEU A 132 -6.82 -14.79 0.03
CA LEU A 132 -7.04 -15.86 1.01
C LEU A 132 -8.18 -16.79 0.58
N THR A 133 -9.30 -16.23 0.13
CA THR A 133 -10.45 -17.04 -0.32
C THR A 133 -10.16 -17.82 -1.61
N GLU A 134 -9.25 -17.31 -2.46
CA GLU A 134 -8.84 -17.99 -3.68
C GLU A 134 -7.88 -19.15 -3.42
N VAL A 135 -6.88 -18.94 -2.55
CA VAL A 135 -5.78 -19.91 -2.37
C VAL A 135 -5.97 -20.84 -1.18
N ALA A 136 -6.81 -20.47 -0.22
CA ALA A 136 -7.11 -21.27 0.97
C ALA A 136 -8.62 -21.22 1.30
N PRO A 137 -9.48 -21.78 0.44
CA PRO A 137 -10.93 -21.66 0.55
C PRO A 137 -11.53 -22.34 1.79
N THR A 138 -10.76 -23.16 2.51
CA THR A 138 -11.20 -23.81 3.75
C THR A 138 -11.19 -22.87 4.96
N VAL A 139 -10.52 -21.72 4.86
CA VAL A 139 -10.38 -20.76 5.96
C VAL A 139 -11.70 -20.04 6.21
N GLN A 140 -12.08 -19.95 7.49
CA GLN A 140 -13.28 -19.28 7.98
C GLN A 140 -12.94 -18.18 9.00
N ASN A 141 -11.85 -18.33 9.74
CA ASN A 141 -11.44 -17.42 10.80
C ASN A 141 -10.05 -16.85 10.55
N ILE A 142 -9.87 -15.55 10.73
CA ILE A 142 -8.57 -14.88 10.67
C ILE A 142 -8.21 -14.39 12.07
N HIS A 143 -7.00 -14.72 12.52
CA HIS A 143 -6.41 -14.24 13.78
C HIS A 143 -5.31 -13.21 13.48
N PHE A 144 -5.35 -12.11 14.20
CA PHE A 144 -4.56 -10.92 13.90
C PHE A 144 -4.15 -10.17 15.17
N ALA A 145 -2.86 -10.18 15.51
CA ALA A 145 -2.34 -9.27 16.53
C ALA A 145 -1.95 -7.93 15.90
N TYR A 146 -2.20 -6.83 16.60
CA TYR A 146 -1.89 -5.48 16.13
C TYR A 146 -1.33 -4.58 17.22
N SER A 147 -0.42 -3.69 16.85
CA SER A 147 0.08 -2.62 17.72
C SER A 147 -0.53 -1.27 17.34
N LYS A 148 -0.10 -0.19 18.02
CA LYS A 148 -0.51 1.17 17.65
C LYS A 148 -0.25 1.50 16.16
N GLN A 149 0.79 0.91 15.57
CA GLN A 149 1.15 1.15 14.17
C GLN A 149 0.07 0.64 13.20
N SER A 150 -0.49 -0.54 13.47
CA SER A 150 -1.44 -1.23 12.59
C SER A 150 -2.90 -1.13 13.07
N GLU A 151 -3.16 -0.47 14.20
CA GLU A 151 -4.51 -0.28 14.78
C GLU A 151 -5.51 0.31 13.79
N TRP A 152 -5.10 1.22 12.92
CA TRP A 152 -5.96 1.83 11.89
C TRP A 152 -6.50 0.83 10.85
N LEU A 153 -5.92 -0.36 10.74
CA LEU A 153 -6.39 -1.42 9.84
C LEU A 153 -7.53 -2.23 10.45
N VAL A 154 -7.75 -2.19 11.76
CA VAL A 154 -8.68 -3.09 12.47
C VAL A 154 -10.10 -2.97 11.91
N ASP A 155 -10.62 -1.75 11.79
CA ASP A 155 -11.98 -1.54 11.28
C ASP A 155 -12.10 -1.79 9.77
N ILE A 156 -11.02 -1.52 9.01
CA ILE A 156 -10.94 -1.82 7.58
C ILE A 156 -10.98 -3.34 7.37
N ALA A 157 -10.21 -4.08 8.17
CA ALA A 157 -10.15 -5.53 8.13
C ALA A 157 -11.47 -6.15 8.58
N ARG A 158 -12.11 -5.63 9.63
CA ARG A 158 -13.41 -6.15 10.08
C ARG A 158 -14.47 -6.05 8.98
N LYS A 159 -14.54 -4.91 8.29
CA LYS A 159 -15.46 -4.70 7.16
C LYS A 159 -15.12 -5.64 5.99
N ALA A 160 -13.83 -5.78 5.66
CA ALA A 160 -13.39 -6.67 4.59
C ALA A 160 -13.71 -8.14 4.90
N ALA A 161 -13.43 -8.62 6.11
CA ALA A 161 -13.71 -9.99 6.54
C ALA A 161 -15.22 -10.27 6.46
N HIS A 162 -16.06 -9.38 6.99
CA HIS A 162 -17.52 -9.49 6.91
C HIS A 162 -18.01 -9.60 5.45
N SER A 163 -17.48 -8.77 4.54
CA SER A 163 -17.86 -8.83 3.11
C SER A 163 -17.49 -10.15 2.41
N LYS A 164 -16.65 -10.97 3.04
CA LYS A 164 -16.18 -12.28 2.55
C LYS A 164 -16.72 -13.45 3.35
N GLY A 165 -17.61 -13.21 4.32
CA GLY A 165 -18.10 -14.27 5.22
C GLY A 165 -17.02 -14.84 6.14
N LEU A 166 -15.95 -14.08 6.39
CA LEU A 166 -14.85 -14.46 7.28
C LEU A 166 -15.03 -13.82 8.66
N SER A 167 -14.70 -14.56 9.71
CA SER A 167 -14.59 -14.04 11.07
C SER A 167 -13.21 -13.42 11.29
N LEU A 168 -13.13 -12.30 11.99
CA LEU A 168 -11.86 -11.64 12.33
C LEU A 168 -11.68 -11.53 13.84
N ASN A 169 -10.68 -12.26 14.37
CA ASN A 169 -10.26 -12.26 15.76
C ASN A 169 -9.03 -11.36 15.92
N THR A 170 -9.17 -10.24 16.63
CA THR A 170 -8.11 -9.25 16.78
C THR A 170 -7.59 -9.18 18.21
N HIS A 171 -6.27 -9.05 18.39
CA HIS A 171 -5.66 -8.88 19.71
C HIS A 171 -4.67 -7.71 19.72
N LYS A 172 -4.92 -6.71 20.56
CA LYS A 172 -4.04 -5.55 20.71
C LYS A 172 -2.83 -5.92 21.55
N VAL A 173 -1.64 -5.55 21.08
CA VAL A 173 -0.37 -5.77 21.78
C VAL A 173 0.46 -4.48 21.78
N THR A 174 1.22 -4.27 22.84
CA THR A 174 2.11 -3.12 23.00
C THR A 174 3.59 -3.50 22.92
N THR A 175 3.91 -4.77 23.18
CA THR A 175 5.29 -5.29 23.11
C THR A 175 5.40 -6.56 22.29
N THR A 176 6.60 -6.84 21.76
CA THR A 176 6.87 -8.09 21.04
C THR A 176 6.71 -9.31 21.95
N LYS A 177 6.94 -9.15 23.26
CA LYS A 177 6.73 -10.21 24.26
C LYS A 177 5.25 -10.55 24.39
N GLU A 178 4.38 -9.56 24.47
CA GLU A 178 2.91 -9.77 24.47
C GLU A 178 2.46 -10.46 23.18
N ALA A 179 2.94 -10.01 22.02
CA ALA A 179 2.64 -10.66 20.75
C ALA A 179 3.06 -12.14 20.73
N PHE A 180 4.27 -12.44 21.22
CA PHE A 180 4.75 -13.81 21.35
C PHE A 180 3.86 -14.66 22.26
N THR A 181 3.51 -14.14 23.44
CA THR A 181 2.62 -14.82 24.38
C THR A 181 1.24 -15.09 23.77
N TYR A 182 0.67 -14.09 23.07
CA TYR A 182 -0.61 -14.25 22.37
C TYR A 182 -0.56 -15.40 21.36
N TYR A 183 0.41 -15.41 20.45
CA TYR A 183 0.50 -16.48 19.44
C TYR A 183 0.78 -17.84 20.07
N LYS A 184 1.63 -17.90 21.11
CA LYS A 184 1.86 -19.14 21.85
C LYS A 184 0.56 -19.70 22.44
N ASN A 185 -0.26 -18.84 23.05
CA ASN A 185 -1.54 -19.24 23.63
C ASN A 185 -2.56 -19.62 22.55
N LEU A 186 -2.60 -18.89 21.43
CA LEU A 186 -3.45 -19.22 20.28
C LEU A 186 -3.16 -20.62 19.72
N PHE A 187 -1.89 -21.02 19.64
CA PHE A 187 -1.54 -22.38 19.22
C PHE A 187 -1.82 -23.44 20.28
N ASN A 188 -1.96 -23.06 21.55
CA ASN A 188 -2.37 -23.96 22.63
C ASN A 188 -3.90 -24.07 22.77
N SER A 189 -4.66 -23.25 22.06
CA SER A 189 -6.13 -23.39 21.94
C SER A 189 -6.53 -24.28 20.75
N ASP A 190 -7.83 -24.35 20.48
CA ASP A 190 -8.45 -25.17 19.43
C ASP A 190 -8.31 -24.57 18.01
N ILE A 191 -7.17 -23.95 17.71
CA ILE A 191 -6.87 -23.47 16.36
C ILE A 191 -6.71 -24.65 15.40
N SER A 192 -7.28 -24.53 14.21
CA SER A 192 -7.44 -25.61 13.24
C SER A 192 -7.09 -25.19 11.81
N ASN A 193 -7.27 -26.10 10.84
CA ASN A 193 -7.12 -25.82 9.41
C ASN A 193 -8.22 -24.91 8.81
N LYS A 194 -9.23 -24.52 9.62
CA LYS A 194 -10.21 -23.47 9.27
C LYS A 194 -9.77 -22.09 9.72
N ASP A 195 -8.64 -21.99 10.42
CA ASP A 195 -8.08 -20.75 10.91
C ASP A 195 -6.88 -20.31 10.07
N ALA A 196 -6.69 -19.00 9.98
CA ALA A 196 -5.51 -18.39 9.40
C ALA A 196 -4.94 -17.32 10.31
N ILE A 197 -3.63 -17.13 10.26
CA ILE A 197 -2.93 -16.04 10.95
C ILE A 197 -2.49 -15.00 9.92
N TRP A 198 -2.92 -13.76 10.12
CA TRP A 198 -2.49 -12.62 9.32
C TRP A 198 -1.32 -11.89 9.99
N LEU A 199 -0.22 -11.76 9.25
CA LEU A 199 0.96 -10.97 9.65
C LEU A 199 0.97 -9.59 8.98
N PRO A 200 0.55 -8.51 9.66
CA PRO A 200 0.63 -7.16 9.12
C PRO A 200 2.05 -6.63 8.94
N VAL A 201 2.15 -5.49 8.27
CA VAL A 201 3.33 -4.61 8.38
C VAL A 201 3.36 -3.96 9.77
N ASP A 202 3.83 -4.71 10.76
CA ASP A 202 3.94 -4.29 12.16
C ASP A 202 5.25 -4.83 12.77
N ARG A 203 6.03 -3.98 13.43
CA ARG A 203 7.33 -4.37 14.02
C ARG A 203 7.22 -5.03 15.39
N ILE A 204 6.08 -4.83 16.07
CA ILE A 204 5.77 -5.35 17.39
C ILE A 204 5.00 -6.66 17.24
N ALA A 205 3.86 -6.62 16.56
CA ALA A 205 2.98 -7.77 16.42
C ALA A 205 3.52 -8.84 15.46
N SER A 206 4.20 -8.42 14.38
CA SER A 206 4.73 -9.31 13.34
C SER A 206 6.25 -9.21 13.24
N ASN A 207 6.93 -9.33 14.38
CA ASN A 207 8.38 -9.25 14.45
C ASN A 207 9.07 -10.44 13.75
N ASP A 208 9.88 -10.11 12.74
CA ASP A 208 10.55 -11.10 11.88
C ASP A 208 11.54 -12.02 12.60
N LYS A 209 12.04 -11.63 13.78
CA LYS A 209 13.04 -12.39 14.57
C LYS A 209 12.42 -13.19 15.71
N VAL A 210 11.26 -12.77 16.22
CA VAL A 210 10.67 -13.33 17.44
C VAL A 210 9.35 -14.03 17.17
N THR A 211 8.35 -13.34 16.62
CA THR A 211 7.01 -13.93 16.44
C THR A 211 6.93 -14.77 15.18
N LEU A 212 7.56 -14.36 14.09
CA LEU A 212 7.50 -15.09 12.83
C LEU A 212 8.07 -16.52 12.91
N PRO A 213 9.27 -16.78 13.49
CA PRO A 213 9.76 -18.15 13.64
C PRO A 213 8.82 -19.05 14.44
N LEU A 214 8.29 -18.56 15.58
CA LEU A 214 7.29 -19.28 16.38
C LEU A 214 6.05 -19.62 15.54
N ILE A 215 5.50 -18.63 14.83
CA ILE A 215 4.28 -18.82 14.04
C ILE A 215 4.51 -19.82 12.92
N LEU A 216 5.63 -19.75 12.20
CA LEU A 216 5.94 -20.70 11.13
C LEU A 216 6.12 -22.13 11.65
N GLU A 217 6.84 -22.32 12.76
CA GLU A 217 7.02 -23.64 13.37
C GLU A 217 5.68 -24.25 13.80
N LYS A 218 4.86 -23.49 14.54
CA LYS A 218 3.60 -23.99 15.09
C LYS A 218 2.49 -24.12 14.04
N SER A 219 2.47 -23.24 13.03
CA SER A 219 1.51 -23.35 11.92
C SER A 219 1.81 -24.53 11.02
N TRP A 220 3.09 -24.87 10.82
CA TRP A 220 3.48 -26.08 10.09
C TRP A 220 2.95 -27.34 10.79
N SER A 221 3.15 -27.47 12.10
CA SER A 221 2.72 -28.67 12.83
C SER A 221 1.19 -28.79 12.98
N LYS A 222 0.47 -27.67 13.02
CA LYS A 222 -1.00 -27.63 13.17
C LYS A 222 -1.76 -27.39 11.87
N GLU A 223 -1.07 -27.35 10.72
CA GLU A 223 -1.66 -27.10 9.40
C GLU A 223 -2.51 -25.80 9.35
N VAL A 224 -2.05 -24.77 10.04
CA VAL A 224 -2.70 -23.45 10.09
C VAL A 224 -2.19 -22.59 8.95
N VAL A 225 -3.10 -21.94 8.22
CA VAL A 225 -2.70 -21.01 7.16
C VAL A 225 -2.02 -19.78 7.77
N VAL A 226 -0.91 -19.35 7.19
CA VAL A 226 -0.28 -18.07 7.54
C VAL A 226 -0.14 -17.25 6.27
N PHE A 227 -0.55 -15.98 6.30
CA PHE A 227 -0.36 -15.06 5.20
C PHE A 227 0.15 -13.71 5.69
N SER A 228 0.85 -12.97 4.83
CA SER A 228 1.61 -11.80 5.26
C SER A 228 1.49 -10.61 4.33
N SER A 229 1.46 -9.41 4.91
CA SER A 229 1.57 -8.16 4.16
C SER A 229 3.03 -7.79 3.83
N LYS A 230 4.01 -8.65 4.16
CA LYS A 230 5.43 -8.44 3.86
C LYS A 230 5.88 -9.39 2.74
N PRO A 231 6.28 -8.86 1.56
CA PRO A 231 6.91 -9.58 0.47
C PRO A 231 7.81 -10.76 0.87
N SER A 232 8.83 -10.48 1.69
CA SER A 232 9.87 -11.45 2.07
C SER A 232 9.37 -12.67 2.84
N HIS A 233 8.15 -12.67 3.36
CA HIS A 233 7.64 -13.76 4.19
C HIS A 233 7.25 -15.00 3.38
N ALA A 234 6.79 -14.86 2.12
CA ALA A 234 6.44 -16.02 1.28
C ALA A 234 7.63 -16.99 1.11
N LYS A 235 8.82 -16.44 0.83
CA LYS A 235 10.07 -17.22 0.76
C LYS A 235 10.41 -17.92 2.09
N ARG A 236 9.92 -17.41 3.21
CA ARG A 236 10.18 -17.95 4.56
C ARG A 236 9.20 -19.03 5.00
N GLY A 237 8.12 -19.27 4.25
CA GLY A 237 7.21 -20.40 4.51
C GLY A 237 5.77 -20.02 4.88
N VAL A 238 5.40 -18.73 4.89
CA VAL A 238 3.97 -18.39 4.90
C VAL A 238 3.35 -18.84 3.57
N LEU A 239 2.05 -19.15 3.56
CA LEU A 239 1.34 -19.61 2.36
C LEU A 239 1.44 -18.58 1.24
N PHE A 240 1.13 -17.32 1.54
CA PHE A 240 1.30 -16.24 0.58
C PHE A 240 1.65 -14.90 1.24
N SER A 241 2.24 -14.03 0.43
CA SER A 241 2.39 -12.62 0.73
C SER A 241 2.04 -11.76 -0.48
N THR A 242 1.81 -10.47 -0.24
CA THR A 242 1.50 -9.50 -1.31
C THR A 242 2.69 -8.60 -1.60
N TYR A 243 2.80 -8.22 -2.87
CA TYR A 243 3.78 -7.26 -3.37
C TYR A 243 3.02 -6.08 -4.00
N PRO A 244 3.52 -4.84 -3.88
CA PRO A 244 2.90 -3.72 -4.56
C PRO A 244 2.89 -3.88 -6.08
N ASP A 245 1.74 -3.59 -6.71
CA ASP A 245 1.71 -3.26 -8.14
C ASP A 245 1.97 -1.74 -8.25
N ASN A 246 3.23 -1.40 -8.47
CA ASN A 246 3.71 -0.02 -8.50
C ASN A 246 3.13 0.77 -9.68
N PHE A 247 2.96 0.13 -10.84
CA PHE A 247 2.34 0.74 -12.01
C PHE A 247 0.90 1.11 -11.71
N SER A 248 0.10 0.15 -11.23
CA SER A 248 -1.28 0.42 -10.84
C SER A 248 -1.38 1.46 -9.72
N MET A 249 -0.46 1.46 -8.74
CA MET A 249 -0.40 2.51 -7.72
C MET A 249 -0.17 3.89 -8.35
N GLY A 250 0.69 4.01 -9.37
CA GLY A 250 0.88 5.24 -10.14
C GLY A 250 -0.42 5.76 -10.75
N THR A 251 -1.19 4.89 -11.40
CA THR A 251 -2.50 5.27 -11.98
C THR A 251 -3.49 5.80 -10.93
N GLN A 252 -3.47 5.22 -9.72
CA GLN A 252 -4.33 5.63 -8.61
C GLN A 252 -3.89 6.95 -7.99
N LEU A 253 -2.57 7.18 -7.83
CA LEU A 253 -2.03 8.45 -7.34
C LEU A 253 -2.41 9.61 -8.27
N PHE A 254 -2.32 9.39 -9.59
CA PHE A 254 -2.76 10.37 -10.58
C PHE A 254 -4.26 10.67 -10.46
N THR A 255 -5.10 9.66 -10.26
CA THR A 255 -6.54 9.84 -10.06
C THR A 255 -6.80 10.66 -8.80
N MET A 256 -6.16 10.29 -7.69
CA MET A 256 -6.33 10.92 -6.38
C MET A 256 -5.89 12.39 -6.35
N VAL A 257 -4.80 12.77 -7.03
CA VAL A 257 -4.35 14.18 -7.05
C VAL A 257 -5.32 15.08 -7.82
N ASN A 258 -5.96 14.54 -8.86
CA ASN A 258 -6.98 15.26 -9.62
C ASN A 258 -8.30 15.37 -8.83
N GLU A 259 -8.72 14.33 -8.12
CA GLU A 259 -9.87 14.40 -7.21
C GLU A 259 -9.65 15.40 -6.08
N LEU A 260 -8.46 15.37 -5.45
CA LEU A 260 -8.11 16.30 -4.37
C LEU A 260 -8.18 17.76 -4.83
N SER A 261 -7.79 18.07 -6.07
CA SER A 261 -7.91 19.43 -6.60
C SER A 261 -9.35 19.91 -6.77
N LYS A 262 -10.30 18.99 -6.97
CA LYS A 262 -11.74 19.29 -7.05
C LYS A 262 -12.38 19.38 -5.67
N GLN A 263 -11.85 18.63 -4.70
CA GLN A 263 -12.33 18.59 -3.32
C GLN A 263 -11.17 18.79 -2.32
N PRO A 264 -10.60 20.02 -2.20
CA PRO A 264 -9.35 20.26 -1.46
C PRO A 264 -9.41 19.95 0.04
N MET A 265 -10.62 19.88 0.60
CA MET A 265 -10.84 19.52 2.01
C MET A 265 -10.88 18.01 2.24
N GLN A 266 -11.07 17.20 1.19
CA GLN A 266 -11.21 15.76 1.31
C GLN A 266 -9.82 15.10 1.44
N LYS A 267 -9.51 14.65 2.66
CA LYS A 267 -8.23 13.96 2.94
C LYS A 267 -8.36 12.46 2.68
N ASN A 268 -8.29 12.09 1.41
CA ASN A 268 -8.38 10.69 1.00
C ASN A 268 -7.07 9.95 1.28
N PHE A 269 -7.10 9.04 2.24
CA PHE A 269 -5.98 8.15 2.55
C PHE A 269 -6.45 6.70 2.47
N SER A 270 -5.67 5.84 1.81
CA SER A 270 -6.05 4.44 1.62
C SER A 270 -4.86 3.47 1.74
N PRO A 271 -5.11 2.22 2.18
CA PRO A 271 -4.15 1.14 1.99
C PRO A 271 -4.07 0.73 0.51
N LEU A 272 -2.98 0.09 0.12
CA LEU A 272 -2.73 -0.35 -1.25
C LEU A 272 -3.66 -1.50 -1.65
N LYS A 273 -4.55 -1.27 -2.62
CA LYS A 273 -5.41 -2.32 -3.19
C LYS A 273 -4.70 -3.08 -4.30
N SER A 274 -3.99 -2.38 -5.18
CA SER A 274 -3.30 -2.98 -6.31
C SER A 274 -2.05 -3.72 -5.85
N THR A 275 -2.17 -5.03 -5.75
CA THR A 275 -1.10 -5.90 -5.30
C THR A 275 -1.02 -7.14 -6.15
N LEU A 276 0.16 -7.73 -6.19
CA LEU A 276 0.47 -8.98 -6.86
C LEU A 276 0.71 -10.06 -5.81
N LEU A 277 0.31 -11.28 -6.14
CA LEU A 277 0.40 -12.42 -5.22
C LEU A 277 1.74 -13.15 -5.35
N ALA A 278 2.38 -13.41 -4.22
CA ALA A 278 3.51 -14.32 -4.10
C ALA A 278 3.13 -15.50 -3.21
N ILE A 279 3.28 -16.72 -3.72
CA ILE A 279 2.81 -17.93 -3.05
C ILE A 279 3.95 -18.89 -2.75
N ASN A 280 3.85 -19.64 -1.66
CA ASN A 280 4.74 -20.75 -1.36
C ASN A 280 4.03 -22.08 -1.66
N LEU A 281 4.37 -22.69 -2.81
CA LEU A 281 3.82 -23.95 -3.28
C LEU A 281 4.18 -25.13 -2.37
N ARG A 282 5.34 -25.11 -1.70
CA ARG A 282 5.68 -26.13 -0.71
C ARG A 282 4.76 -26.04 0.52
N THR A 283 4.53 -24.83 1.03
CA THR A 283 3.57 -24.61 2.12
C THR A 283 2.16 -24.97 1.68
N ALA A 284 1.76 -24.61 0.46
CA ALA A 284 0.45 -24.97 -0.09
C ALA A 284 0.25 -26.50 -0.12
N ALA A 285 1.24 -27.24 -0.64
CA ALA A 285 1.19 -28.70 -0.68
C ALA A 285 1.11 -29.33 0.71
N HIS A 286 1.86 -28.80 1.69
CA HIS A 286 1.79 -29.22 3.08
C HIS A 286 0.40 -29.00 3.70
N LEU A 287 -0.24 -27.87 3.35
CA LEU A 287 -1.60 -27.54 3.79
C LEU A 287 -2.70 -28.24 2.95
N GLY A 288 -2.32 -29.11 2.01
CA GLY A 288 -3.26 -29.84 1.14
C GLY A 288 -3.84 -29.03 -0.02
N PHE A 289 -3.37 -27.80 -0.26
CA PHE A 289 -3.82 -26.97 -1.38
C PHE A 289 -3.07 -27.32 -2.68
N LYS A 290 -3.84 -27.57 -3.74
CA LYS A 290 -3.33 -27.84 -5.08
C LYS A 290 -3.92 -26.81 -6.05
N TYR A 291 -3.05 -26.17 -6.83
CA TYR A 291 -3.45 -25.13 -7.78
C TYR A 291 -3.27 -25.62 -9.21
N SER A 292 -4.27 -25.38 -10.05
CA SER A 292 -4.20 -25.63 -11.49
C SER A 292 -3.13 -24.76 -12.15
N SER A 293 -2.66 -25.16 -13.35
CA SER A 293 -1.70 -24.35 -14.12
C SER A 293 -2.19 -22.92 -14.36
N LYS A 294 -3.50 -22.77 -14.66
CA LYS A 294 -4.13 -21.46 -14.86
C LYS A 294 -4.10 -20.59 -13.59
N GLN A 295 -4.30 -21.17 -12.41
CA GLN A 295 -4.14 -20.43 -11.15
C GLN A 295 -2.67 -20.06 -10.91
N GLN A 296 -1.74 -20.95 -11.23
CA GLN A 296 -0.32 -20.66 -11.05
C GLN A 296 0.18 -19.51 -11.94
N GLU A 297 -0.41 -19.32 -13.13
CA GLU A 297 -0.13 -18.18 -14.01
C GLU A 297 -0.53 -16.82 -13.41
N THR A 298 -1.49 -16.78 -12.49
CA THR A 298 -1.88 -15.53 -11.80
C THR A 298 -0.90 -15.16 -10.68
N PHE A 299 -0.07 -16.11 -10.23
CA PHE A 299 0.92 -15.89 -9.18
C PHE A 299 2.14 -15.20 -9.75
N LYS A 300 2.40 -13.97 -9.30
CA LYS A 300 3.57 -13.19 -9.76
C LYS A 300 4.88 -13.86 -9.36
N LEU A 301 4.92 -14.48 -8.19
CA LEU A 301 6.08 -15.20 -7.67
C LEU A 301 5.62 -16.50 -7.00
N THR A 302 6.36 -17.58 -7.27
CA THR A 302 6.18 -18.88 -6.61
C THR A 302 7.45 -19.24 -5.82
N PHE A 303 7.27 -19.94 -4.71
CA PHE A 303 8.35 -20.44 -3.86
C PHE A 303 8.14 -21.92 -3.49
N PRO A 304 9.22 -22.71 -3.26
CA PRO A 304 10.61 -22.36 -3.55
C PRO A 304 10.81 -22.07 -5.04
N LYS A 305 11.86 -21.29 -5.35
CA LYS A 305 12.30 -21.10 -6.74
C LYS A 305 13.05 -22.34 -7.21
#